data_AF-A0A1A7QGN9-F1
#
_entry.id   AF-A0A1A7QGN9-F1
#
_cell.length_a   1.000
_cell.length_b   1.000
_cell.length_c   1.000
_cell.angle_alpha   90.00
_cell.angle_beta   90.00
_cell.angle_gamma   90.00
#
_symmetry.space_group_name_H-M   'P 1'
#
loop_
_entity.id
_entity.type
_entity.pdbx_description
1 polymer ?
#
loop_
_entity_poly.entity_id
_entity_poly.type
_entity_poly.pdbx_seq_one_letter_code
_entity_poly.pdbx_strand_id
1 'polypeptide(L)'
;MNGPIDWIASIGAVLAASMIAFDLGRRATGWGFVLFCAVSVLWIHIGLSTDAIPLAAMNGVLLLINAWGVWQYWFHPKNRAAKS
;
A
#
# COMPACT_ATOMS: atom_id res chain seq x y z
N MET A 1 -11.74 4.94 17.19
CA MET A 1 -10.92 3.79 16.79
C MET A 1 -11.46 2.58 17.52
N ASN A 2 -12.08 1.62 16.82
CA ASN A 2 -12.62 0.30 17.23
C ASN A 2 -13.75 -0.17 16.27
N GLY A 3 -13.91 0.46 15.10
CA GLY A 3 -14.95 0.08 14.13
C GLY A 3 -14.50 -1.07 13.21
N PRO A 4 -15.43 -1.76 12.53
CA PRO A 4 -15.09 -2.80 11.54
C PRO A 4 -14.11 -2.33 10.46
N ILE A 5 -14.20 -1.04 10.07
CA ILE A 5 -13.33 -0.43 9.07
C ILE A 5 -11.87 -0.33 9.53
N ASP A 6 -11.62 -0.12 10.83
CA ASP A 6 -10.28 -0.04 11.41
C ASP A 6 -9.59 -1.40 11.39
N TRP A 7 -10.34 -2.47 11.68
CA TRP A 7 -9.84 -3.85 11.60
C TRP A 7 -9.56 -4.27 10.16
N ILE A 8 -10.44 -3.92 9.22
CA ILE A 8 -10.22 -4.17 7.79
C ILE A 8 -8.99 -3.42 7.29
N ALA A 9 -8.83 -2.14 7.67
CA ALA A 9 -7.64 -1.36 7.34
C ALA A 9 -6.36 -2.00 7.91
N SER A 10 -6.41 -2.45 9.17
CA SER A 10 -5.26 -3.07 9.84
C SER A 10 -4.84 -4.39 9.19
N ILE A 11 -5.80 -5.30 8.99
CA ILE A 11 -5.55 -6.61 8.36
C ILE A 11 -5.07 -6.40 6.92
N GLY A 12 -5.70 -5.48 6.19
CA GLY A 12 -5.28 -5.12 4.83
C GLY A 12 -3.84 -4.60 4.78
N ALA A 13 -3.44 -3.75 5.74
CA ALA A 13 -2.07 -3.23 5.83
C ALA A 13 -1.06 -4.35 6.05
N VAL A 14 -1.36 -5.27 6.96
CA VAL A 14 -0.51 -6.43 7.26
C VAL A 14 -0.35 -7.31 6.01
N LEU A 15 -1.45 -7.65 5.34
CA LEU A 15 -1.43 -8.47 4.13
C LEU A 15 -0.63 -7.79 3.01
N ALA A 16 -0.88 -6.50 2.78
CA ALA A 16 -0.15 -5.73 1.77
C ALA A 16 1.35 -5.68 2.06
N ALA A 17 1.72 -5.40 3.31
CA ALA A 17 3.12 -5.41 3.76
C ALA A 17 3.76 -6.79 3.56
N SER A 18 3.07 -7.87 3.93
CA SER A 18 3.56 -9.23 3.74
C SER A 18 3.77 -9.56 2.26
N MET A 19 2.83 -9.20 1.38
CA MET A 19 2.97 -9.42 -0.07
C MET A 19 4.18 -8.71 -0.65
N ILE A 20 4.48 -7.49 -0.17
CA ILE A 20 5.66 -6.72 -0.59
C ILE A 20 6.94 -7.34 -0.02
N ALA A 21 6.94 -7.73 1.25
CA ALA A 21 8.12 -8.24 1.95
C ALA A 21 8.56 -9.63 1.46
N PHE A 22 7.62 -10.52 1.12
CA PHE A 22 7.93 -11.86 0.66
C PHE A 22 8.38 -11.92 -0.81
N ASP A 23 8.29 -10.81 -1.55
CA ASP A 23 8.67 -10.68 -2.97
C ASP A 23 8.32 -11.92 -3.82
N LEU A 24 7.07 -12.40 -3.75
CA LEU A 24 6.57 -13.61 -4.44
C LEU A 24 6.55 -13.48 -5.99
N GLY A 25 7.31 -12.53 -6.53
CA GLY A 25 7.48 -12.28 -7.96
C GLY A 25 6.86 -10.96 -8.41
N ARG A 26 7.24 -10.57 -9.64
CA ARG A 26 7.03 -9.20 -10.12
C ARG A 26 5.56 -8.75 -10.18
N ARG A 27 4.62 -9.68 -10.25
CA ARG A 27 3.18 -9.37 -10.26
C ARG A 27 2.60 -9.28 -8.85
N ALA A 28 3.02 -10.16 -7.95
CA ALA A 28 2.51 -10.23 -6.58
C ALA A 28 2.88 -8.97 -5.79
N THR A 29 4.14 -8.55 -5.81
CA THR A 29 4.60 -7.32 -5.14
C THR A 29 3.92 -6.08 -5.71
N GLY A 30 3.67 -6.05 -7.02
CA GLY A 30 2.89 -4.98 -7.67
C GLY A 30 1.46 -4.89 -7.13
N TRP A 31 0.77 -6.03 -6.98
CA TRP A 31 -0.55 -6.08 -6.34
C TRP A 31 -0.49 -5.75 -4.84
N GLY A 32 0.61 -6.08 -4.15
CA GLY A 32 0.87 -5.67 -2.78
C GLY A 32 0.85 -4.15 -2.62
N PHE A 33 1.54 -3.42 -3.51
CA PHE A 33 1.51 -1.95 -3.55
C PHE A 33 0.10 -1.39 -3.82
N VAL A 34 -0.65 -1.99 -4.76
CA VAL A 34 -2.05 -1.57 -5.05
C VAL A 34 -2.94 -1.74 -3.82
N LEU A 35 -2.84 -2.88 -3.13
CA LEU A 35 -3.59 -3.13 -1.89
C LEU A 35 -3.18 -2.14 -0.79
N PHE A 36 -1.89 -1.84 -0.67
CA PHE A 36 -1.39 -0.88 0.30
C PHE A 36 -1.95 0.53 0.05
N CYS A 37 -2.05 0.95 -1.21
CA CYS A 37 -2.71 2.23 -1.57
C CYS A 37 -4.16 2.28 -1.09
N ALA A 38 -4.94 1.23 -1.34
CA ALA A 38 -6.34 1.17 -0.91
C ALA A 38 -6.48 1.28 0.62
N VAL A 39 -5.58 0.61 1.35
CA VAL A 39 -5.53 0.65 2.82
C VAL A 39 -5.09 2.01 3.34
N SER A 40 -4.10 2.65 2.71
CA SER A 40 -3.68 4.00 3.08
C SER A 40 -4.82 5.02 2.92
N VAL A 41 -5.65 4.91 1.88
CA VAL A 41 -6.86 5.76 1.75
C VAL A 41 -7.82 5.54 2.91
N LEU A 42 -8.00 4.30 3.34
CA LEU A 42 -8.85 3.96 4.48
C LEU A 42 -8.32 4.58 5.78
N TRP A 43 -7.00 4.49 6.02
CA TRP A 43 -6.37 5.12 7.18
C TRP A 43 -6.36 6.65 7.14
N ILE A 44 -6.28 7.26 5.96
CA ILE A 44 -6.48 8.70 5.80
C ILE A 44 -7.89 9.06 6.23
N HIS A 45 -8.91 8.35 5.72
CA HIS A 45 -10.30 8.61 6.08
C HIS A 45 -10.56 8.43 7.58
N ILE A 46 -10.04 7.37 8.19
CA ILE A 46 -10.11 7.13 9.65
C ILE A 46 -9.43 8.28 10.39
N GLY A 47 -8.20 8.64 10.01
CA GLY A 47 -7.44 9.70 10.66
C GLY A 47 -8.12 11.07 10.59
N LEU A 48 -8.76 11.40 9.47
CA LEU A 48 -9.54 12.63 9.34
C LEU A 48 -10.84 12.57 10.15
N SER A 49 -11.51 11.42 10.21
CA SER A 49 -12.78 11.25 10.93
C SER A 49 -12.61 11.21 12.45
N THR A 50 -11.41 10.92 12.95
CA THR A 50 -11.08 10.87 14.38
C THR A 50 -10.16 12.01 14.82
N ASP A 51 -10.02 13.07 14.02
CA ASP A 51 -9.10 14.21 14.24
C ASP A 51 -7.63 13.80 14.51
N ALA A 52 -7.23 12.60 14.07
CA ALA A 52 -5.88 12.09 14.16
C ALA A 52 -5.06 12.52 12.94
N ILE A 53 -4.78 13.83 12.85
CA ILE A 53 -4.02 14.43 11.74
C ILE A 53 -2.66 13.73 11.47
N PRO A 54 -1.86 13.34 12.48
CA PRO A 54 -0.61 12.61 12.21
C PRO A 54 -0.82 11.26 11.51
N LEU A 55 -1.91 10.54 11.84
CA LEU A 55 -2.24 9.26 11.22
C LEU A 55 -2.61 9.45 9.73
N ALA A 56 -3.41 10.49 9.43
CA ALA A 56 -3.78 10.84 8.08
C ALA A 56 -2.57 11.31 7.25
N ALA A 57 -1.73 12.19 7.81
CA ALA A 57 -0.55 12.70 7.13
C ALA A 57 0.46 11.58 6.79
N MET A 58 0.75 10.69 7.75
CA MET A 58 1.64 9.55 7.53
C MET A 58 1.12 8.64 6.42
N ASN A 59 -0.18 8.31 6.43
CA ASN A 59 -0.77 7.48 5.40
C ASN A 59 -0.88 8.19 4.04
N GLY A 60 -0.97 9.52 4.02
CA GLY A 60 -0.82 10.32 2.80
C GLY A 60 0.54 10.13 2.14
N VAL A 61 1.62 10.19 2.92
CA VAL A 61 2.98 9.93 2.42
C VAL A 61 3.13 8.47 1.96
N LEU A 62 2.61 7.51 2.73
CA LEU A 62 2.62 6.10 2.35
C LEU A 62 1.87 5.86 1.04
N LEU A 63 0.72 6.51 0.83
CA LEU A 63 -0.04 6.42 -0.42
C LEU A 63 0.81 6.85 -1.62
N LEU A 64 1.56 7.95 -1.50
CA LEU A 64 2.44 8.45 -2.56
C LEU A 64 3.57 7.47 -2.86
N ILE A 65 4.23 6.94 -1.82
CA ILE A 65 5.34 5.97 -1.98
C ILE A 65 4.82 4.66 -2.59
N ASN A 66 3.68 4.16 -2.14
CA ASN A 66 3.10 2.92 -2.69
C ASN A 66 2.63 3.12 -4.14
N ALA A 67 2.04 4.27 -4.48
CA ALA A 67 1.69 4.61 -5.86
C ALA A 67 2.93 4.64 -6.76
N TRP A 68 4.05 5.18 -6.27
CA TRP A 68 5.34 5.12 -6.96
C TRP A 68 5.83 3.67 -7.11
N GLY A 69 5.68 2.84 -6.08
CA GLY A 69 5.96 1.40 -6.12
C GLY A 69 5.18 0.68 -7.20
N VAL A 70 3.86 0.92 -7.31
CA VAL A 70 3.02 0.40 -8.41
C VAL A 70 3.59 0.80 -9.76
N TRP A 71 3.91 2.10 -9.93
CA TRP A 71 4.45 2.61 -11.19
C TRP A 71 5.78 1.94 -11.56
N GLN A 72 6.71 1.84 -10.61
CA GLN A 72 8.01 1.21 -10.81
C GLN A 72 7.85 -0.27 -11.22
N TYR A 73 6.92 -0.99 -10.61
CA TYR A 73 6.82 -2.42 -10.79
C TYR A 73 6.00 -2.85 -12.03
N TRP A 74 4.97 -2.07 -12.38
CA TRP A 74 4.15 -2.32 -13.58
C TRP A 74 4.71 -1.67 -14.85
N PHE A 75 5.20 -0.43 -14.75
CA PHE A 75 5.56 0.38 -15.92
C PHE A 75 7.07 0.51 -16.14
N HIS A 76 7.93 0.35 -15.12
CA HIS A 76 9.37 0.48 -15.35
C HIS A 76 9.92 -0.75 -16.14
N PRO A 77 10.50 -0.55 -17.34
CA PRO A 77 10.92 -1.65 -18.21
C PRO A 77 12.26 -2.30 -17.83
N LYS A 78 12.90 -1.93 -16.72
CA LYS A 78 14.35 -2.17 -16.56
C LYS A 78 14.79 -3.63 -16.47
N ASN A 79 13.90 -4.60 -16.23
CA ASN A 79 14.27 -6.03 -16.20
C ASN A 79 13.54 -6.92 -17.22
N ARG A 80 13.00 -6.39 -18.33
CA ARG A 80 12.71 -7.24 -19.51
C ARG A 80 13.98 -7.71 -20.23
N ALA A 81 15.15 -7.17 -19.90
CA ALA A 81 16.42 -7.41 -20.60
C ALA A 81 17.26 -8.60 -20.09
N ALA A 82 16.84 -9.34 -19.05
CA ALA A 82 17.64 -10.45 -18.49
C ALA A 82 17.12 -11.85 -18.87
N LYS A 83 16.29 -11.96 -19.92
CA LYS A 83 15.94 -13.23 -20.55
C LYS A 83 15.86 -13.03 -22.07
N SER A 84 17.04 -12.95 -22.70
CA SER A 84 17.21 -13.33 -24.10
C SER A 84 18.25 -14.45 -24.12
#